data_AF-A0A1W0ABV8-F1
#
_entry.id   AF-A0A1W0ABV8-F1
#
_cell.length_a   1.000
_cell.length_b   1.000
_cell.length_c   1.000
_cell.angle_alpha   90.00
_cell.angle_beta   90.00
_cell.angle_gamma   90.00
#
_symmetry.space_group_name_H-M   'P 1'
#
loop_
_entity.id
_entity.type
_entity.pdbx_description
1 polymer ?
#
loop_
_entity_poly.entity_id
_entity_poly.type
_entity_poly.pdbx_seq_one_letter_code
_entity_poly.pdbx_strand_id
1 'polypeptide(L)'
;MHEAELKREQCNVDPRTSYQPPINVCGQGEITKDESIQVHGFMYKQGKRTIKGPLHKSWRRRYFALEKTKMYYFQNDMECRQYFQSRNADLVVGAIELNDALQLRPSLRLDLPAKGFEIHTKRRLWVLCPETDDEYQMWFEAVEIAIVSNGAGNVIERNLPNVRKYVMKGLTTYRFLYVLFLIAGIVELFALVLWFTIGLQPCDQARPTDSCSLILGQTMDVLHCGSKPFNGVFVPPQFWLKFAGVGNVACFAQPAIGQWISYFCLLAAEIISFVLGSIYYLGMWKPVRRGAHYLDEFEPKLPDEQWPKVDIFICHYSEPADETIDTLGACMNLQYPSHLLHILILDDGYCKAKWKSNDPVPAIELNKSVIEKAGDLRQEVAQYMYDRVCDANEELEVYAWRKLHSSANLPTPTRPRVVNRADCAAGSFRDDYKYSDLPHVTFIGRVKPQTHYSKAGNINNACYNEGADGRYCIILDNDMQPHPKFILATLPFFFDSDGKKQAKHKYMCCTSGCNLVARVCCASCKIAGVPDEKMSYCSKRCFDNAMHTSSALHRRQVNGTISDNTISEATKALRCVTCDNIVDKRGVCKKCSNQSIAPSSTGITLPANYSDDVQDNTVAFVQTPQYFRDCVQF
;
A
#
# COMPACT_ATOMS: atom_id res chain seq x y z
N MET A 1 -58.23 46.78 -21.68
CA MET A 1 -56.80 46.63 -22.10
C MET A 1 -55.90 46.10 -20.97
N HIS A 2 -56.40 45.34 -19.99
CA HIS A 2 -55.53 44.65 -19.03
C HIS A 2 -55.93 43.19 -18.76
N GLU A 3 -57.05 42.73 -19.33
CA GLU A 3 -57.55 41.35 -19.22
C GLU A 3 -57.37 40.51 -20.49
N ALA A 4 -56.88 41.13 -21.57
CA ALA A 4 -56.61 40.46 -22.85
C ALA A 4 -55.13 40.08 -23.03
N GLU A 5 -54.22 40.61 -22.20
CA GLU A 5 -52.79 40.25 -22.20
C GLU A 5 -52.46 39.09 -21.25
N LEU A 6 -53.23 38.90 -20.18
CA LEU A 6 -53.06 37.75 -19.26
C LEU A 6 -53.51 36.39 -19.84
N LYS A 7 -54.18 36.37 -21.01
CA LYS A 7 -54.58 35.13 -21.72
C LYS A 7 -53.56 34.67 -22.77
N ARG A 8 -52.42 35.35 -22.94
CA ARG A 8 -51.36 34.96 -23.89
C ARG A 8 -50.13 34.30 -23.26
N GLU A 9 -50.04 34.19 -21.93
CA GLU A 9 -48.90 33.54 -21.24
C GLU A 9 -49.18 32.14 -20.69
N GLN A 10 -50.23 31.44 -21.17
CA GLN A 10 -50.58 30.08 -20.69
C GLN A 10 -50.46 28.95 -21.75
N CYS A 11 -49.60 29.10 -22.76
CA CYS A 11 -49.28 27.99 -23.66
C CYS A 11 -47.83 28.05 -24.17
N ASN A 12 -46.90 27.57 -23.34
CA ASN A 12 -45.76 26.76 -23.79
C ASN A 12 -44.97 26.27 -22.56
N VAL A 13 -45.37 25.12 -22.02
CA VAL A 13 -44.47 24.30 -21.20
C VAL A 13 -44.20 23.04 -22.02
N ASP A 14 -42.97 22.90 -22.51
CA ASP A 14 -42.51 21.71 -23.21
C ASP A 14 -42.56 20.50 -22.23
N PRO A 15 -43.24 19.39 -22.57
CA PRO A 15 -43.27 18.19 -21.73
C PRO A 15 -41.90 17.51 -21.53
N ARG A 16 -40.82 18.02 -22.15
CA ARG A 16 -39.46 17.47 -22.05
C ARG A 16 -38.60 18.11 -20.95
N THR A 17 -39.10 19.08 -20.21
CA THR A 17 -38.34 19.74 -19.13
C THR A 17 -39.00 19.55 -17.77
N SER A 18 -38.87 18.35 -17.22
CA SER A 18 -38.91 18.13 -15.78
C SER A 18 -37.82 17.14 -15.40
N TYR A 19 -36.58 17.62 -15.39
CA TYR A 19 -35.51 16.87 -14.73
C TYR A 19 -35.84 16.82 -13.24
N GLN A 20 -36.25 15.65 -12.75
CA GLN A 20 -36.23 15.34 -11.32
C GLN A 20 -35.00 14.47 -11.08
N PRO A 21 -34.09 14.86 -10.18
CA PRO A 21 -32.95 14.01 -9.83
C PRO A 21 -33.47 12.69 -9.26
N PRO A 22 -32.84 11.54 -9.58
CA PRO A 22 -33.24 10.26 -9.02
C PRO A 22 -33.02 10.26 -7.51
N ILE A 23 -33.96 9.64 -6.78
CA ILE A 23 -33.96 9.60 -5.33
C ILE A 23 -33.49 8.22 -4.90
N ASN A 24 -32.41 8.18 -4.12
CA ASN A 24 -32.09 6.99 -3.33
C ASN A 24 -33.07 6.96 -2.15
N VAL A 25 -34.02 6.01 -2.16
CA VAL A 25 -35.10 5.94 -1.16
C VAL A 25 -34.56 5.60 0.24
N CYS A 26 -33.25 5.38 0.39
CA CYS A 26 -32.63 5.13 1.68
C CYS A 26 -32.42 6.40 2.54
N GLY A 27 -32.85 7.60 2.11
CA GLY A 27 -32.72 8.82 2.90
C GLY A 27 -33.72 9.95 2.59
N GLN A 28 -34.61 10.22 3.56
CA GLN A 28 -35.44 11.43 3.79
C GLN A 28 -36.74 11.63 2.99
N GLY A 29 -37.86 11.81 3.73
CA GLY A 29 -39.06 12.54 3.31
C GLY A 29 -40.30 11.70 3.00
N GLU A 30 -41.39 11.93 3.75
CA GLU A 30 -42.66 11.15 3.78
C GLU A 30 -43.38 11.00 2.43
N ILE A 31 -43.59 9.75 1.96
CA ILE A 31 -44.83 9.24 1.33
C ILE A 31 -45.03 7.76 1.74
N THR A 32 -46.29 7.39 1.95
CA THR A 32 -46.89 6.22 2.60
C THR A 32 -46.59 4.81 2.04
N LYS A 33 -46.46 3.83 2.96
CA LYS A 33 -46.74 2.37 2.87
C LYS A 33 -46.68 1.71 1.48
N ASP A 34 -45.47 1.40 0.99
CA ASP A 34 -45.08 0.08 0.42
C ASP A 34 -43.61 0.14 -0.04
N GLU A 35 -42.69 -0.40 0.78
CA GLU A 35 -41.26 -0.54 0.42
C GLU A 35 -41.09 -1.54 -0.73
N SER A 36 -40.94 -1.05 -1.96
CA SER A 36 -40.63 -1.94 -3.10
C SER A 36 -39.52 -1.46 -4.02
N ILE A 37 -39.19 -0.17 -4.08
CA ILE A 37 -38.20 0.36 -5.03
C ILE A 37 -36.89 0.72 -4.33
N GLN A 38 -35.77 0.15 -4.78
CA GLN A 38 -34.42 0.42 -4.27
C GLN A 38 -33.81 1.68 -4.92
N VAL A 39 -33.88 1.75 -6.25
CA VAL A 39 -33.39 2.87 -7.06
C VAL A 39 -34.27 3.02 -8.28
N HIS A 40 -34.49 4.25 -8.73
CA HIS A 40 -35.24 4.55 -9.94
C HIS A 40 -34.74 5.85 -10.59
N GLY A 41 -34.97 6.03 -11.89
CA GLY A 41 -34.39 7.14 -12.66
C GLY A 41 -34.35 6.87 -14.16
N PHE A 42 -33.98 7.89 -14.95
CA PHE A 42 -33.86 7.75 -16.39
C PHE A 42 -32.52 7.12 -16.78
N MET A 43 -32.55 6.23 -17.78
CA MET A 43 -31.36 5.69 -18.42
C MET A 43 -31.60 5.51 -19.92
N TYR A 44 -30.53 5.59 -20.71
CA TYR A 44 -30.55 5.16 -22.11
C TYR A 44 -30.32 3.66 -22.19
N LYS A 45 -31.23 2.97 -22.88
CA LYS A 45 -31.06 1.55 -23.22
C LYS A 45 -30.88 1.37 -24.72
N GLN A 46 -30.11 0.36 -25.08
CA GLN A 46 -29.95 -0.04 -26.47
C GLN A 46 -31.25 -0.66 -27.04
N GLY A 47 -31.69 -0.16 -28.20
CA GLY A 47 -32.82 -0.72 -28.96
C GLY A 47 -32.55 -2.13 -29.50
N LYS A 48 -33.62 -2.92 -29.72
CA LYS A 48 -33.55 -4.26 -30.32
C LYS A 48 -33.44 -4.10 -31.85
N ARG A 49 -32.40 -4.67 -32.48
CA ARG A 49 -32.21 -4.64 -33.95
C ARG A 49 -33.38 -5.36 -34.64
N THR A 50 -34.00 -4.74 -35.64
CA THR A 50 -34.94 -5.42 -36.55
C THR A 50 -34.33 -5.67 -37.94
N ILE A 51 -33.30 -4.93 -38.37
CA ILE A 51 -32.65 -5.10 -39.68
C ILE A 51 -31.12 -4.97 -39.54
N LYS A 52 -30.35 -5.85 -40.21
CA LYS A 52 -28.87 -5.80 -40.26
C LYS A 52 -28.43 -4.86 -41.39
N GLY A 53 -27.80 -3.74 -41.03
CA GLY A 53 -27.17 -2.78 -41.95
C GLY A 53 -26.20 -1.84 -41.22
N PRO A 54 -25.42 -1.02 -41.95
CA PRO A 54 -24.36 -0.16 -41.42
C PRO A 54 -24.88 1.21 -40.92
N LEU A 55 -26.00 1.22 -40.20
CA LEU A 55 -26.58 2.42 -39.58
C LEU A 55 -26.56 2.30 -38.05
N HIS A 56 -26.31 3.43 -37.38
CA HIS A 56 -26.15 3.56 -35.93
C HIS A 56 -27.30 2.90 -35.12
N LYS A 57 -26.97 2.27 -33.99
CA LYS A 57 -27.97 1.68 -33.08
C LYS A 57 -28.76 2.79 -32.40
N SER A 58 -30.10 2.77 -32.50
CA SER A 58 -30.96 3.75 -31.83
C SER A 58 -30.94 3.54 -30.30
N TRP A 59 -30.53 4.57 -29.56
CA TRP A 59 -30.65 4.62 -28.11
C TRP A 59 -32.04 5.10 -27.71
N ARG A 60 -32.65 4.49 -26.70
CA ARG A 60 -33.96 4.89 -26.20
C ARG A 60 -33.85 5.26 -24.74
N ARG A 61 -34.20 6.50 -24.40
CA ARG A 61 -34.39 6.96 -23.02
C ARG A 61 -35.63 6.29 -22.42
N ARG A 62 -35.51 5.69 -21.24
CA ARG A 62 -36.61 5.05 -20.50
C ARG A 62 -36.44 5.31 -19.01
N TYR A 63 -37.54 5.29 -18.28
CA TYR A 63 -37.51 5.37 -16.82
C TYR A 63 -37.38 3.97 -16.25
N PHE A 64 -36.40 3.73 -15.38
CA PHE A 64 -36.14 2.44 -14.77
C PHE A 64 -36.45 2.47 -13.28
N ALA A 65 -36.86 1.33 -12.74
CA ALA A 65 -37.03 1.12 -11.31
C ALA A 65 -36.59 -0.30 -10.92
N LEU A 66 -35.75 -0.40 -9.91
CA LEU A 66 -35.24 -1.66 -9.37
C LEU A 66 -36.06 -2.07 -8.14
N GLU A 67 -36.74 -3.22 -8.23
CA GLU A 67 -37.45 -3.85 -7.12
C GLU A 67 -36.81 -5.22 -6.86
N LYS A 68 -36.13 -5.35 -5.72
CA LYS A 68 -35.41 -6.56 -5.30
C LYS A 68 -34.38 -7.01 -6.36
N THR A 69 -34.74 -7.97 -7.20
CA THR A 69 -33.88 -8.56 -8.23
C THR A 69 -34.45 -8.40 -9.63
N LYS A 70 -35.43 -7.50 -9.80
CA LYS A 70 -36.09 -7.25 -11.06
C LYS A 70 -36.07 -5.77 -11.36
N MET A 71 -35.56 -5.43 -12.54
CA MET A 71 -35.44 -4.05 -12.99
C MET A 71 -36.45 -3.77 -14.08
N TYR A 72 -37.50 -3.04 -13.74
CA TYR A 72 -38.57 -2.64 -14.65
C TYR A 72 -38.18 -1.37 -15.41
N TYR A 73 -38.71 -1.22 -16.63
CA TYR A 73 -38.58 0.03 -17.36
C TYR A 73 -39.90 0.45 -18.03
N PHE A 74 -40.15 1.76 -17.98
CA PHE A 74 -41.38 2.45 -18.33
C PHE A 74 -41.11 3.53 -19.39
N GLN A 75 -42.15 4.07 -20.04
CA GLN A 75 -41.95 5.19 -20.96
C GLN A 75 -41.56 6.46 -20.20
N ASN A 76 -42.18 6.69 -19.06
CA ASN A 76 -41.98 7.86 -18.20
C ASN A 76 -42.12 7.48 -16.71
N ASP A 77 -41.89 8.44 -15.82
CA ASP A 77 -41.96 8.26 -14.38
C ASP A 77 -43.41 8.12 -13.86
N MET A 78 -44.39 8.73 -14.54
CA MET A 78 -45.82 8.61 -14.18
C MET A 78 -46.30 7.16 -14.28
N GLU A 79 -45.98 6.46 -15.38
CA GLU A 79 -46.30 5.04 -15.57
C GLU A 79 -45.65 4.17 -14.48
N CYS A 80 -44.40 4.49 -14.10
CA CYS A 80 -43.70 3.81 -13.01
C CYS A 80 -44.47 3.98 -11.69
N ARG A 81 -44.83 5.21 -11.31
CA ARG A 81 -45.58 5.47 -10.07
C ARG A 81 -46.93 4.76 -10.06
N GLN A 82 -47.66 4.81 -11.18
CA GLN A 82 -48.95 4.12 -11.33
C GLN A 82 -48.80 2.60 -11.24
N TYR A 83 -47.73 2.01 -11.79
CA TYR A 83 -47.47 0.58 -11.68
C TYR A 83 -47.23 0.16 -10.23
N PHE A 84 -46.41 0.88 -9.47
CA PHE A 84 -46.15 0.50 -8.08
C PHE A 84 -47.35 0.74 -7.14
N GLN A 85 -48.34 1.54 -7.55
CA GLN A 85 -49.62 1.71 -6.84
C GLN A 85 -50.68 0.68 -7.25
N SER A 86 -50.81 0.37 -8.55
CA SER A 86 -51.91 -0.44 -9.09
C SER A 86 -51.51 -1.87 -9.45
N ARG A 87 -50.22 -2.15 -9.58
CA ARG A 87 -49.63 -3.37 -10.15
C ARG A 87 -50.18 -3.75 -11.53
N ASN A 88 -50.64 -2.77 -12.32
CA ASN A 88 -51.12 -2.98 -13.69
C ASN A 88 -49.96 -3.22 -14.66
N ALA A 89 -49.85 -4.45 -15.19
CA ALA A 89 -48.76 -4.87 -16.08
C ALA A 89 -48.70 -4.13 -17.42
N ASP A 90 -49.81 -3.56 -17.91
CA ASP A 90 -49.86 -2.85 -19.20
C ASP A 90 -49.01 -1.58 -19.22
N LEU A 91 -48.66 -1.06 -18.04
CA LEU A 91 -47.80 0.10 -17.86
C LEU A 91 -46.31 -0.23 -18.05
N VAL A 92 -45.92 -1.51 -17.97
CA VAL A 92 -44.53 -1.95 -18.01
C VAL A 92 -44.08 -2.18 -19.45
N VAL A 93 -43.11 -1.40 -19.94
CA VAL A 93 -42.52 -1.60 -21.29
C VAL A 93 -41.61 -2.84 -21.31
N GLY A 94 -41.05 -3.22 -20.17
CA GLY A 94 -40.44 -4.52 -19.97
C GLY A 94 -39.62 -4.57 -18.68
N ALA A 95 -38.97 -5.71 -18.45
CA ALA A 95 -38.17 -5.94 -17.27
C ALA A 95 -36.88 -6.71 -17.58
N ILE A 96 -35.90 -6.55 -16.71
CA ILE A 96 -34.63 -7.27 -16.69
C ILE A 96 -34.62 -8.11 -15.40
N GLU A 97 -34.63 -9.42 -15.56
CA GLU A 97 -34.55 -10.38 -14.45
C GLU A 97 -33.08 -10.56 -14.05
N LEU A 98 -32.69 -10.03 -12.89
CA LEU A 98 -31.30 -10.11 -12.42
C LEU A 98 -30.97 -11.48 -11.80
N ASN A 99 -31.98 -12.30 -11.50
CA ASN A 99 -31.81 -13.71 -11.11
C ASN A 99 -31.09 -14.54 -12.19
N ASP A 100 -31.15 -14.09 -13.45
CA ASP A 100 -30.48 -14.74 -14.58
C ASP A 100 -29.21 -14.00 -15.01
N ALA A 101 -28.76 -12.99 -14.23
CA ALA A 101 -27.54 -12.25 -14.51
C ALA A 101 -26.31 -13.11 -14.20
N LEU A 102 -25.55 -13.41 -15.25
CA LEU A 102 -24.29 -14.16 -15.17
C LEU A 102 -23.11 -13.22 -14.89
N GLN A 103 -23.17 -11.99 -15.40
CA GLN A 103 -22.10 -11.02 -15.27
C GLN A 103 -22.68 -9.59 -15.35
N LEU A 104 -22.20 -8.72 -14.47
CA LEU A 104 -22.30 -7.26 -14.57
C LEU A 104 -20.91 -6.74 -14.97
N ARG A 105 -20.79 -5.65 -15.74
CA ARG A 105 -19.48 -4.99 -15.98
C ARG A 105 -19.65 -3.56 -16.49
N PRO A 106 -18.66 -2.67 -16.30
CA PRO A 106 -18.61 -1.42 -17.04
C PRO A 106 -18.58 -1.68 -18.56
N SER A 107 -19.24 -0.84 -19.34
CA SER A 107 -19.23 -0.93 -20.81
C SER A 107 -18.00 -0.20 -21.36
N LEU A 108 -17.12 -0.92 -22.05
CA LEU A 108 -15.91 -0.37 -22.68
C LEU A 108 -16.17 0.21 -24.08
N ARG A 109 -17.44 0.28 -24.49
CA ARG A 109 -17.81 0.77 -25.81
C ARG A 109 -17.63 2.29 -25.90
N LEU A 110 -17.00 2.75 -26.98
CA LEU A 110 -16.82 4.17 -27.25
C LEU A 110 -18.06 4.82 -27.89
N ASP A 111 -19.00 4.03 -28.39
CA ASP A 111 -20.22 4.51 -29.08
C ASP A 111 -21.44 4.67 -28.16
N LEU A 112 -21.19 4.97 -26.87
CA LEU A 112 -22.23 5.16 -25.86
C LEU A 112 -22.62 6.64 -25.72
N PRO A 113 -23.88 6.97 -25.41
CA PRO A 113 -24.30 8.36 -25.16
C PRO A 113 -23.68 8.96 -23.89
N ALA A 114 -23.37 8.10 -22.91
CA ALA A 114 -22.79 8.43 -21.60
C ALA A 114 -22.10 7.16 -21.04
N LYS A 115 -21.40 7.27 -19.90
CA LYS A 115 -20.87 6.09 -19.20
C LYS A 115 -21.98 5.07 -18.98
N GLY A 116 -21.70 3.84 -19.35
CA GLY A 116 -22.70 2.77 -19.31
C GLY A 116 -22.15 1.48 -18.75
N PHE A 117 -23.04 0.58 -18.40
CA PHE A 117 -22.73 -0.74 -17.91
C PHE A 117 -23.51 -1.81 -18.68
N GLU A 118 -22.97 -3.01 -18.63
CA GLU A 118 -23.48 -4.18 -19.32
C GLU A 118 -23.96 -5.23 -18.32
N ILE A 119 -25.19 -5.70 -18.48
CA ILE A 119 -25.75 -6.84 -17.75
C ILE A 119 -25.86 -8.00 -18.73
N HIS A 120 -25.05 -9.02 -18.52
CA HIS A 120 -25.10 -10.28 -19.25
C HIS A 120 -26.07 -11.22 -18.54
N THR A 121 -27.27 -11.34 -19.08
CA THR A 121 -28.24 -12.35 -18.64
C THR A 121 -28.11 -13.60 -19.50
N LYS A 122 -28.62 -14.75 -19.04
CA LYS A 122 -28.64 -16.02 -19.81
C LYS A 122 -29.12 -15.87 -21.27
N ARG A 123 -30.03 -14.93 -21.54
CA ARG A 123 -30.69 -14.78 -22.86
C ARG A 123 -30.25 -13.55 -23.64
N ARG A 124 -29.68 -12.54 -22.97
CA ARG A 124 -29.44 -11.23 -23.58
C ARG A 124 -28.37 -10.43 -22.85
N LEU A 125 -27.58 -9.72 -23.65
CA LEU A 125 -26.78 -8.58 -23.21
C LEU A 125 -27.63 -7.30 -23.16
N TRP A 126 -27.71 -6.69 -21.99
CA TRP A 126 -28.31 -5.37 -21.78
C TRP A 126 -27.21 -4.34 -21.64
N VAL A 127 -27.30 -3.25 -22.40
CA VAL A 127 -26.39 -2.10 -22.29
C VAL A 127 -27.23 -0.90 -21.86
N LEU A 128 -26.88 -0.33 -20.71
CA LEU A 128 -27.59 0.76 -20.05
C LEU A 128 -26.61 1.91 -19.78
N CYS A 129 -27.03 3.14 -20.05
CA CYS A 129 -26.24 4.35 -19.84
C CYS A 129 -27.06 5.34 -19.01
N PRO A 130 -26.78 5.46 -17.70
CA PRO A 130 -27.28 6.54 -16.86
C PRO A 130 -26.90 7.93 -17.41
N GLU A 131 -27.62 8.97 -17.02
CA GLU A 131 -27.46 10.29 -17.64
C GLU A 131 -26.23 11.06 -17.12
N THR A 132 -25.75 10.71 -15.91
CA THR A 132 -24.58 11.33 -15.27
C THR A 132 -23.65 10.28 -14.65
N ASP A 133 -22.41 10.69 -14.32
CA ASP A 133 -21.41 9.86 -13.65
C ASP A 133 -21.84 9.44 -12.23
N ASP A 134 -22.52 10.33 -11.50
CA ASP A 134 -23.06 10.03 -10.17
C ASP A 134 -24.21 9.02 -10.25
N GLU A 135 -25.09 9.17 -11.23
CA GLU A 135 -26.15 8.18 -11.51
C GLU A 135 -25.57 6.84 -11.96
N TYR A 136 -24.46 6.86 -12.71
CA TYR A 136 -23.74 5.65 -13.07
C TYR A 136 -23.29 4.86 -11.84
N GLN A 137 -22.64 5.51 -10.88
CA GLN A 137 -22.19 4.85 -9.66
C GLN A 137 -23.38 4.31 -8.85
N MET A 138 -24.42 5.14 -8.67
CA MET A 138 -25.64 4.75 -7.95
C MET A 138 -26.32 3.52 -8.57
N TRP A 139 -26.54 3.51 -9.88
CA TRP A 139 -27.18 2.39 -10.58
C TRP A 139 -26.30 1.14 -10.58
N PHE A 140 -24.99 1.30 -10.81
CA PHE A 140 -24.06 0.18 -10.86
C PHE A 140 -24.01 -0.56 -9.52
N GLU A 141 -23.87 0.18 -8.41
CA GLU A 141 -23.84 -0.36 -7.05
C GLU A 141 -25.17 -1.04 -6.69
N ALA A 142 -26.31 -0.41 -6.98
CA ALA A 142 -27.62 -0.99 -6.67
C ALA A 142 -27.86 -2.31 -7.43
N VAL A 143 -27.50 -2.37 -8.72
CA VAL A 143 -27.62 -3.59 -9.53
C VAL A 143 -26.64 -4.67 -9.06
N GLU A 144 -25.42 -4.30 -8.66
CA GLU A 144 -24.44 -5.22 -8.07
C GLU A 144 -24.98 -5.87 -6.79
N ILE A 145 -25.50 -5.06 -5.86
CA ILE A 145 -26.11 -5.56 -4.61
C ILE A 145 -27.29 -6.50 -4.90
N ALA A 146 -28.15 -6.15 -5.86
CA ALA A 146 -29.28 -6.98 -6.27
C ALA A 146 -28.86 -8.34 -6.86
N ILE A 147 -27.76 -8.39 -7.62
CA ILE A 147 -27.23 -9.65 -8.17
C ILE A 147 -26.56 -10.49 -7.07
N VAL A 148 -25.73 -9.86 -6.21
CA VAL A 148 -25.01 -10.52 -5.11
C VAL A 148 -25.97 -11.16 -4.12
N SER A 149 -26.99 -10.42 -3.70
CA SER A 149 -27.95 -10.86 -2.67
C SER A 149 -28.73 -12.12 -3.04
N ASN A 150 -28.79 -12.46 -4.34
CA ASN A 150 -29.53 -13.62 -4.82
C ASN A 150 -28.66 -14.87 -5.06
N GLY A 151 -27.35 -14.80 -4.84
CA GLY A 151 -26.43 -15.93 -5.06
C GLY A 151 -26.39 -16.44 -6.52
N ALA A 152 -26.97 -15.69 -7.46
CA ALA A 152 -27.14 -16.09 -8.85
C ALA A 152 -25.98 -15.69 -9.77
N GLY A 153 -25.08 -14.85 -9.28
CA GLY A 153 -23.89 -14.42 -10.03
C GLY A 153 -22.63 -15.00 -9.40
N ASN A 154 -21.75 -15.55 -10.24
CA ASN A 154 -20.32 -15.31 -10.07
C ASN A 154 -20.13 -13.79 -10.16
N VAL A 155 -20.45 -13.09 -9.07
CA VAL A 155 -20.22 -11.66 -8.93
C VAL A 155 -18.74 -11.49 -9.21
N ILE A 156 -18.46 -10.55 -10.11
CA ILE A 156 -17.13 -10.09 -10.47
C ILE A 156 -16.29 -10.14 -9.19
N GLU A 157 -15.41 -11.14 -9.07
CA GLU A 157 -14.17 -10.90 -8.36
C GLU A 157 -13.62 -9.69 -9.11
N ARG A 158 -13.64 -8.51 -8.50
CA ARG A 158 -12.69 -7.47 -8.85
C ARG A 158 -11.35 -8.14 -8.59
N ASN A 159 -10.87 -8.87 -9.58
CA ASN A 159 -9.51 -9.33 -9.70
C ASN A 159 -8.71 -8.06 -9.94
N LEU A 160 -8.62 -7.22 -8.92
CA LEU A 160 -7.50 -6.31 -8.75
C LEU A 160 -6.30 -7.26 -8.71
N PRO A 161 -5.47 -7.30 -9.77
CA PRO A 161 -4.61 -8.44 -10.11
C PRO A 161 -3.35 -8.50 -9.23
N ASN A 162 -3.45 -7.98 -8.01
CA ASN A 162 -2.28 -7.58 -7.27
C ASN A 162 -1.82 -8.73 -6.39
N VAL A 163 -0.76 -9.36 -6.92
CA VAL A 163 0.08 -10.34 -6.27
C VAL A 163 -0.57 -11.72 -6.22
N ARG A 164 -0.41 -12.50 -7.29
CA ARG A 164 -0.52 -13.96 -7.17
C ARG A 164 0.53 -14.40 -6.15
N LYS A 165 0.06 -14.75 -4.95
CA LYS A 165 0.90 -15.33 -3.90
C LYS A 165 1.13 -16.78 -4.26
N TYR A 166 2.26 -17.07 -4.89
CA TYR A 166 2.66 -18.45 -5.10
C TYR A 166 3.30 -18.97 -3.82
N VAL A 167 2.75 -20.07 -3.30
CA VAL A 167 3.43 -20.85 -2.27
C VAL A 167 4.49 -21.70 -2.97
N MET A 168 5.75 -21.55 -2.55
CA MET A 168 6.86 -22.36 -3.08
C MET A 168 6.57 -23.85 -2.86
N LYS A 169 6.86 -24.68 -3.87
CA LYS A 169 6.87 -26.15 -3.71
C LYS A 169 8.00 -26.53 -2.75
N GLY A 170 7.80 -27.57 -1.94
CA GLY A 170 8.83 -28.07 -1.01
C GLY A 170 8.85 -27.42 0.38
N LEU A 171 7.85 -26.60 0.74
CA LEU A 171 7.79 -25.96 2.07
C LEU A 171 7.83 -26.96 3.23
N THR A 172 7.18 -28.12 3.08
CA THR A 172 7.17 -29.16 4.11
C THR A 172 8.57 -29.75 4.31
N THR A 173 9.26 -30.07 3.23
CA THR A 173 10.64 -30.56 3.26
C THR A 173 11.57 -29.52 3.88
N TYR A 174 11.42 -28.24 3.50
CA TYR A 174 12.19 -27.14 4.07
C TYR A 174 12.02 -27.04 5.59
N ARG A 175 10.77 -27.04 6.08
CA ARG A 175 10.46 -26.97 7.52
C ARG A 175 11.01 -28.17 8.28
N PHE A 176 10.93 -29.35 7.68
CA PHE A 176 11.51 -30.56 8.27
C PHE A 176 13.04 -30.44 8.37
N LEU A 177 13.73 -30.05 7.30
CA LEU A 177 15.18 -29.84 7.30
C LEU A 177 15.60 -28.74 8.28
N TYR A 178 14.80 -27.68 8.43
CA TYR A 178 15.05 -26.64 9.43
C TYR A 178 15.01 -27.18 10.86
N VAL A 179 14.03 -28.01 11.20
CA VAL A 179 13.97 -28.65 12.52
C VAL A 179 15.17 -29.58 12.73
N LEU A 180 15.56 -30.36 11.71
CA LEU A 180 16.75 -31.19 11.78
C LEU A 180 18.02 -30.35 11.98
N PHE A 181 18.14 -29.21 11.29
CA PHE A 181 19.24 -28.27 11.48
C PHE A 181 19.30 -27.75 12.92
N LEU A 182 18.16 -27.38 13.52
CA LEU A 182 18.12 -26.94 14.92
C LEU A 182 18.56 -28.04 15.89
N ILE A 183 18.09 -29.28 15.69
CA ILE A 183 18.48 -30.41 16.52
C ILE A 183 19.99 -30.68 16.37
N ALA A 184 20.50 -30.73 15.14
CA ALA A 184 21.90 -30.97 14.86
C ALA A 184 22.80 -29.89 15.49
N GLY A 185 22.46 -28.61 15.33
CA GLY A 185 23.22 -27.52 15.94
C GLY A 185 23.17 -27.52 17.47
N ILE A 186 22.03 -27.87 18.07
CA ILE A 186 21.96 -28.09 19.53
C ILE A 186 22.89 -29.23 19.94
N VAL A 187 22.84 -30.38 19.26
CA VAL A 187 23.70 -31.53 19.55
C VAL A 187 25.18 -31.17 19.43
N GLU A 188 25.55 -30.41 18.40
CA GLU A 188 26.92 -29.93 18.19
C GLU A 188 27.39 -29.00 19.30
N LEU A 189 26.58 -28.00 19.68
CA LEU A 189 26.89 -27.11 20.80
C LEU A 189 27.00 -27.86 22.12
N PHE A 190 26.11 -28.83 22.38
CA PHE A 190 26.22 -29.72 23.52
C PHE A 190 27.50 -30.55 23.47
N ALA A 191 27.91 -31.01 22.29
CA ALA A 191 29.13 -31.80 22.14
C ALA A 191 30.40 -30.97 22.38
N LEU A 192 30.45 -29.72 21.93
CA LEU A 192 31.55 -28.81 22.23
C LEU A 192 31.66 -28.58 23.75
N VAL A 193 30.53 -28.40 24.43
CA VAL A 193 30.50 -28.15 25.86
C VAL A 193 30.79 -29.40 26.69
N LEU A 194 30.33 -30.59 26.26
CA LEU A 194 30.37 -31.81 27.09
C LEU A 194 31.44 -32.83 26.69
N TRP A 195 31.79 -32.96 25.40
CA TRP A 195 32.75 -33.95 24.90
C TRP A 195 34.11 -33.35 24.54
N PHE A 196 34.12 -32.15 23.95
CA PHE A 196 35.35 -31.50 23.47
C PHE A 196 35.86 -30.40 24.42
N THR A 197 35.57 -30.53 25.71
CA THR A 197 36.02 -29.57 26.72
C THR A 197 37.50 -29.76 27.04
N ILE A 198 38.27 -28.70 26.86
CA ILE A 198 39.66 -28.65 27.35
C ILE A 198 39.70 -28.83 28.88
N GLY A 199 40.79 -29.44 29.38
CA GLY A 199 40.96 -29.70 30.82
C GLY A 199 40.18 -30.89 31.38
N LEU A 200 39.45 -31.63 30.53
CA LEU A 200 38.88 -32.95 30.83
C LEU A 200 39.67 -34.11 30.22
N GLN A 201 40.55 -33.83 29.28
CA GLN A 201 41.36 -34.85 28.60
C GLN A 201 42.41 -35.47 29.56
N PRO A 202 42.70 -36.77 29.41
CA PRO A 202 43.77 -37.41 30.18
C PRO A 202 45.12 -36.77 29.84
N CYS A 203 46.00 -36.65 30.83
CA CYS A 203 47.33 -36.07 30.60
C CYS A 203 48.20 -36.97 29.69
N ASP A 204 48.01 -38.29 29.81
CA ASP A 204 48.60 -39.31 28.95
C ASP A 204 47.47 -40.22 28.44
N GLN A 205 47.26 -40.24 27.12
CA GLN A 205 46.19 -41.03 26.50
C GLN A 205 46.40 -42.54 26.63
N ALA A 206 47.65 -43.01 26.75
CA ALA A 206 47.95 -44.44 26.86
C ALA A 206 47.65 -44.99 28.27
N ARG A 207 47.67 -44.13 29.29
CA ARG A 207 47.57 -44.51 30.71
C ARG A 207 46.55 -43.65 31.48
N PRO A 208 45.26 -43.69 31.11
CA PRO A 208 44.24 -42.79 31.68
C PRO A 208 43.99 -43.03 33.18
N THR A 209 44.18 -44.25 33.69
CA THR A 209 43.89 -44.63 35.09
C THR A 209 45.04 -44.37 36.06
N ASP A 210 46.23 -44.05 35.55
CA ASP A 210 47.43 -43.90 36.37
C ASP A 210 47.46 -42.53 37.05
N SER A 211 48.04 -42.48 38.25
CA SER A 211 48.16 -41.23 39.01
C SER A 211 49.16 -40.28 38.35
N CYS A 212 48.98 -38.96 38.55
CA CYS A 212 49.89 -37.97 37.97
C CYS A 212 51.35 -38.13 38.40
N SER A 213 51.61 -38.59 39.63
CA SER A 213 52.97 -38.83 40.10
C SER A 213 53.66 -39.96 39.33
N LEU A 214 52.92 -41.01 38.96
CA LEU A 214 53.45 -42.13 38.18
C LEU A 214 53.73 -41.69 36.73
N ILE A 215 52.79 -40.97 36.12
CA ILE A 215 52.92 -40.48 34.74
C ILE A 215 54.11 -39.52 34.63
N LEU A 216 54.20 -38.52 35.51
CA LEU A 216 55.28 -37.52 35.51
C LEU A 216 56.65 -38.11 35.86
N GLY A 217 56.69 -39.20 36.64
CA GLY A 217 57.94 -39.87 37.01
C GLY A 217 58.46 -40.85 35.96
N GLN A 218 57.61 -41.32 35.04
CA GLN A 218 57.96 -42.33 34.03
C GLN A 218 58.02 -41.79 32.60
N THR A 219 57.49 -40.58 32.36
CA THR A 219 57.57 -39.94 31.05
C THR A 219 58.86 -39.16 30.88
N MET A 220 59.40 -39.14 29.66
CA MET A 220 60.53 -38.28 29.28
C MET A 220 60.04 -36.91 28.78
N ASP A 221 58.76 -36.78 28.45
CA ASP A 221 58.16 -35.56 27.92
C ASP A 221 57.79 -34.57 29.03
N VAL A 222 57.89 -33.27 28.72
CA VAL A 222 57.41 -32.22 29.63
C VAL A 222 55.89 -32.14 29.54
N LEU A 223 55.20 -32.84 30.45
CA LEU A 223 53.74 -32.81 30.56
C LEU A 223 53.29 -31.88 31.69
N HIS A 224 52.28 -31.06 31.41
CA HIS A 224 51.59 -30.26 32.42
C HIS A 224 50.32 -30.99 32.85
N CYS A 225 50.36 -31.65 34.01
CA CYS A 225 49.27 -32.50 34.51
C CYS A 225 48.75 -32.07 35.88
N GLY A 226 47.49 -32.40 36.18
CA GLY A 226 46.87 -32.17 37.49
C GLY A 226 45.92 -33.30 37.89
N SER A 227 45.79 -33.53 39.20
CA SER A 227 44.89 -34.56 39.75
C SER A 227 43.40 -34.15 39.75
N LYS A 228 43.11 -32.89 39.41
CA LYS A 228 41.75 -32.35 39.31
C LYS A 228 41.47 -31.87 37.88
N PRO A 229 40.26 -32.09 37.36
CA PRO A 229 39.84 -31.56 36.07
C PRO A 229 39.77 -30.02 36.09
N PHE A 230 39.75 -29.39 34.91
CA PHE A 230 39.63 -27.92 34.75
C PHE A 230 40.67 -27.11 35.55
N ASN A 231 41.90 -27.62 35.69
CA ASN A 231 42.94 -27.01 36.54
C ASN A 231 42.50 -26.80 38.00
N GLY A 232 41.46 -27.52 38.46
CA GLY A 232 40.86 -27.35 39.80
C GLY A 232 39.90 -26.17 39.94
N VAL A 233 39.63 -25.40 38.87
CA VAL A 233 38.71 -24.25 38.88
C VAL A 233 37.25 -24.69 38.98
N PHE A 234 36.91 -25.82 38.36
CA PHE A 234 35.57 -26.35 38.33
C PHE A 234 35.60 -27.87 38.53
N VAL A 235 34.70 -28.37 39.37
CA VAL A 235 34.54 -29.81 39.61
C VAL A 235 33.28 -30.28 38.89
N PRO A 236 33.40 -30.92 37.72
CA PRO A 236 32.26 -31.40 36.97
C PRO A 236 31.55 -32.53 37.75
N PRO A 237 30.22 -32.60 37.68
CA PRO A 237 29.48 -33.73 38.23
C PRO A 237 29.92 -35.06 37.61
N GLN A 238 29.79 -36.14 38.38
CA GLN A 238 30.17 -37.50 37.95
C GLN A 238 29.45 -37.97 36.68
N PHE A 239 28.19 -37.55 36.49
CA PHE A 239 27.46 -37.91 35.27
C PHE A 239 28.13 -37.33 34.02
N TRP A 240 28.68 -36.11 34.11
CA TRP A 240 29.34 -35.45 32.98
C TRP A 240 30.66 -36.15 32.68
N LEU A 241 31.49 -36.42 33.69
CA LEU A 241 32.73 -37.19 33.50
C LEU A 241 32.46 -38.56 32.86
N LYS A 242 31.41 -39.27 33.30
CA LYS A 242 30.98 -40.54 32.69
C LYS A 242 30.52 -40.36 31.25
N PHE A 243 29.73 -39.32 30.98
CA PHE A 243 29.20 -39.02 29.64
C PHE A 243 30.29 -38.64 28.65
N ALA A 244 31.27 -37.86 29.09
CA ALA A 244 32.46 -37.48 28.32
C ALA A 244 33.47 -38.63 28.14
N GLY A 245 33.23 -39.81 28.75
CA GLY A 245 34.12 -40.97 28.66
C GLY A 245 35.40 -40.87 29.50
N VAL A 246 35.48 -39.90 30.43
CA VAL A 246 36.67 -39.61 31.25
C VAL A 246 36.47 -39.90 32.74
N GLY A 247 35.43 -40.67 33.10
CA GLY A 247 35.10 -40.98 34.49
C GLY A 247 36.17 -41.75 35.27
N ASN A 248 37.03 -42.51 34.57
CA ASN A 248 38.13 -43.29 35.16
C ASN A 248 39.48 -42.58 35.05
N VAL A 249 39.51 -41.33 34.58
CA VAL A 249 40.77 -40.59 34.41
C VAL A 249 41.26 -40.12 35.77
N ALA A 250 42.46 -40.57 36.16
CA ALA A 250 43.08 -40.21 37.43
C ALA A 250 44.01 -38.99 37.31
N CYS A 251 44.46 -38.67 36.09
CA CYS A 251 45.34 -37.54 35.82
C CYS A 251 44.93 -36.77 34.57
N PHE A 252 44.62 -35.47 34.74
CA PHE A 252 44.11 -34.59 33.69
C PHE A 252 45.20 -33.69 33.14
N ALA A 253 45.13 -33.35 31.85
CA ALA A 253 45.99 -32.32 31.28
C ALA A 253 45.64 -30.94 31.84
N GLN A 254 46.65 -30.11 32.07
CA GLN A 254 46.49 -28.71 32.50
C GLN A 254 46.69 -27.75 31.31
N PRO A 255 45.62 -27.41 30.57
CA PRO A 255 45.71 -26.47 29.46
C PRO A 255 46.18 -25.08 29.91
N ALA A 256 47.06 -24.49 29.10
CA ALA A 256 47.50 -23.10 29.26
C ALA A 256 46.36 -22.12 28.96
N ILE A 257 46.47 -20.88 29.47
CA ILE A 257 45.41 -19.87 29.33
C ILE A 257 45.03 -19.57 27.88
N GLY A 258 45.99 -19.65 26.95
CA GLY A 258 45.73 -19.46 25.52
C GLY A 258 44.80 -20.53 24.92
N GLN A 259 44.87 -21.77 25.39
CA GLN A 259 43.95 -22.84 24.97
C GLN A 259 42.53 -22.57 25.51
N TRP A 260 42.39 -22.04 26.73
CA TRP A 260 41.11 -21.58 27.28
C TRP A 260 40.47 -20.49 26.45
N ILE A 261 41.26 -19.46 26.11
CA ILE A 261 40.79 -18.36 25.26
C ILE A 261 40.31 -18.92 23.91
N SER A 262 41.13 -19.76 23.26
CA SER A 262 40.78 -20.37 21.96
C SER A 262 39.47 -21.17 22.03
N TYR A 263 39.32 -22.04 23.03
CA TYR A 263 38.11 -22.85 23.21
C TYR A 263 36.84 -21.99 23.41
N PHE A 264 36.90 -20.96 24.26
CA PHE A 264 35.75 -20.08 24.47
C PHE A 264 35.45 -19.20 23.26
N CYS A 265 36.47 -18.77 22.52
CA CYS A 265 36.29 -18.08 21.24
C CYS A 265 35.61 -18.99 20.20
N LEU A 266 36.03 -20.25 20.10
CA LEU A 266 35.38 -21.23 19.22
C LEU A 266 33.90 -21.44 19.63
N LEU A 267 33.64 -21.67 20.92
CA LEU A 267 32.28 -21.85 21.43
C LEU A 267 31.40 -20.62 21.14
N ALA A 268 31.93 -19.40 21.34
CA ALA A 268 31.20 -18.18 21.03
C ALA A 268 30.93 -18.04 19.53
N ALA A 269 31.91 -18.34 18.67
CA ALA A 269 31.76 -18.28 17.22
C ALA A 269 30.70 -19.28 16.72
N GLU A 270 30.69 -20.50 17.26
CA GLU A 270 29.69 -21.52 16.92
C GLU A 270 28.29 -21.15 17.40
N ILE A 271 28.16 -20.61 18.62
CA ILE A 271 26.86 -20.11 19.13
C ILE A 271 26.33 -18.99 18.23
N ILE A 272 27.17 -18.02 17.87
CA ILE A 272 26.77 -16.91 16.99
C ILE A 272 26.35 -17.45 15.63
N SER A 273 27.13 -18.37 15.04
CA SER A 273 26.85 -18.97 13.73
C SER A 273 25.54 -19.76 13.75
N PHE A 274 25.30 -20.56 14.80
CA PHE A 274 24.06 -21.30 14.99
C PHE A 274 22.85 -20.37 15.13
N VAL A 275 22.96 -19.31 15.94
CA VAL A 275 21.86 -18.34 16.14
C VAL A 275 21.55 -17.58 14.85
N LEU A 276 22.58 -17.05 14.18
CA LEU A 276 22.41 -16.33 12.92
C LEU A 276 21.83 -17.23 11.83
N GLY A 277 22.34 -18.46 11.69
CA GLY A 277 21.78 -19.45 10.77
C GLY A 277 20.33 -19.80 11.08
N SER A 278 20.00 -19.99 12.36
CA SER A 278 18.64 -20.26 12.82
C SER A 278 17.67 -19.13 12.48
N ILE A 279 18.07 -17.87 12.67
CA ILE A 279 17.26 -16.69 12.32
C ILE A 279 17.14 -16.56 10.80
N TYR A 280 18.23 -16.74 10.05
CA TYR A 280 18.25 -16.64 8.60
C TYR A 280 17.26 -17.62 7.96
N TYR A 281 17.32 -18.90 8.34
CA TYR A 281 16.39 -19.91 7.83
C TYR A 281 14.97 -19.70 8.37
N LEU A 282 14.80 -19.22 9.60
CA LEU A 282 13.47 -18.83 10.08
C LEU A 282 12.85 -17.69 9.24
N GLY A 283 13.67 -16.74 8.77
CA GLY A 283 13.23 -15.69 7.85
C GLY A 283 12.63 -16.25 6.54
N MET A 284 13.10 -17.43 6.12
CA MET A 284 12.61 -18.17 4.96
C MET A 284 11.48 -19.16 5.29
N TRP A 285 10.83 -19.04 6.46
CA TRP A 285 9.75 -19.96 6.88
C TRP A 285 8.53 -19.97 5.94
N LYS A 286 8.29 -18.84 5.27
CA LYS A 286 7.19 -18.66 4.32
C LYS A 286 7.61 -17.67 3.23
N PRO A 287 8.44 -18.08 2.26
CA PRO A 287 8.79 -17.23 1.14
C PRO A 287 7.52 -16.88 0.36
N VAL A 288 7.32 -15.60 0.09
CA VAL A 288 6.18 -15.11 -0.68
C VAL A 288 6.69 -14.74 -2.05
N ARG A 289 6.35 -15.53 -3.07
CA ARG A 289 6.53 -15.11 -4.46
C ARG A 289 5.37 -14.23 -4.86
N ARG A 290 5.69 -13.07 -5.40
CA ARG A 290 4.74 -12.08 -5.90
C ARG A 290 4.84 -12.03 -7.42
N GLY A 291 3.80 -12.47 -8.12
CA GLY A 291 3.65 -12.12 -9.55
C GLY A 291 3.15 -10.68 -9.65
N ALA A 292 3.80 -9.86 -10.48
CA ALA A 292 3.30 -8.54 -10.86
C ALA A 292 2.62 -8.65 -12.23
N HIS A 293 1.40 -8.14 -12.34
CA HIS A 293 0.85 -7.73 -13.63
C HIS A 293 1.30 -6.31 -13.89
N TYR A 294 1.60 -5.96 -15.14
CA TYR A 294 1.96 -4.58 -15.48
C TYR A 294 0.75 -3.64 -15.35
N LEU A 295 1.00 -2.37 -15.04
CA LEU A 295 -0.05 -1.37 -14.82
C LEU A 295 -0.98 -1.19 -16.04
N ASP A 296 -0.41 -1.25 -17.23
CA ASP A 296 -1.10 -1.16 -18.53
C ASP A 296 -1.89 -2.43 -18.89
N GLU A 297 -1.64 -3.53 -18.19
CA GLU A 297 -2.36 -4.80 -18.29
C GLU A 297 -3.51 -4.93 -17.28
N PHE A 298 -3.85 -3.86 -16.54
CA PHE A 298 -4.97 -3.88 -15.62
C PHE A 298 -6.29 -4.18 -16.35
N GLU A 299 -7.15 -4.98 -15.72
CA GLU A 299 -8.49 -5.30 -16.20
C GLU A 299 -9.54 -4.90 -15.15
N PRO A 300 -10.37 -3.87 -15.40
CA PRO A 300 -10.32 -2.96 -16.56
C PRO A 300 -9.07 -2.07 -16.55
N LYS A 301 -8.67 -1.57 -17.73
CA LYS A 301 -7.53 -0.65 -17.85
C LYS A 301 -7.75 0.58 -16.99
N LEU A 302 -6.67 1.04 -16.35
CA LEU A 302 -6.67 2.28 -15.60
C LEU A 302 -6.89 3.45 -16.57
N PRO A 303 -7.93 4.30 -16.38
CA PRO A 303 -8.13 5.49 -17.20
C PRO A 303 -6.91 6.40 -17.14
N ASP A 304 -6.58 7.06 -18.25
CA ASP A 304 -5.37 7.86 -18.39
C ASP A 304 -5.27 8.96 -17.32
N GLU A 305 -6.39 9.53 -16.88
CA GLU A 305 -6.43 10.57 -15.85
C GLU A 305 -6.07 10.06 -14.44
N GLN A 306 -6.08 8.75 -14.24
CA GLN A 306 -5.75 8.11 -12.97
C GLN A 306 -4.29 7.65 -12.89
N TRP A 307 -3.52 7.80 -13.96
CA TRP A 307 -2.09 7.51 -13.94
C TRP A 307 -1.37 8.51 -13.04
N PRO A 308 -0.64 8.05 -12.01
CA PRO A 308 -0.01 8.95 -11.06
C PRO A 308 1.21 9.65 -11.65
N LYS A 309 1.47 10.90 -11.24
CA LYS A 309 2.78 11.52 -11.45
C LYS A 309 3.85 10.78 -10.64
N VAL A 310 5.02 10.54 -11.24
CA VAL A 310 6.16 9.86 -10.62
C VAL A 310 7.41 10.72 -10.74
N ASP A 311 8.06 10.94 -9.61
CA ASP A 311 9.36 11.61 -9.56
C ASP A 311 10.49 10.56 -9.50
N ILE A 312 11.55 10.78 -10.26
CA ILE A 312 12.70 9.88 -10.34
C ILE A 312 13.93 10.65 -9.87
N PHE A 313 14.55 10.19 -8.79
CA PHE A 313 15.76 10.79 -8.22
C PHE A 313 16.98 9.98 -8.63
N ILE A 314 17.91 10.61 -9.33
CA ILE A 314 19.22 10.04 -9.64
C ILE A 314 20.22 10.68 -8.68
N CYS A 315 20.78 9.91 -7.75
CA CYS A 315 21.70 10.42 -6.74
C CYS A 315 23.15 10.35 -7.25
N HIS A 316 23.85 11.48 -7.23
CA HIS A 316 25.24 11.59 -7.67
C HIS A 316 26.11 12.35 -6.64
N TYR A 317 27.38 11.96 -6.52
CA TYR A 317 28.39 12.68 -5.73
C TYR A 317 29.75 12.79 -6.42
N SER A 318 30.35 11.70 -6.86
CA SER A 318 31.71 11.72 -7.45
C SER A 318 31.94 10.62 -8.48
N GLU A 319 30.86 9.98 -8.90
CA GLU A 319 30.88 8.92 -9.88
C GLU A 319 31.03 9.53 -11.28
N PRO A 320 31.49 8.76 -12.27
CA PRO A 320 31.66 9.28 -13.62
C PRO A 320 30.35 9.86 -14.18
N ALA A 321 30.43 11.05 -14.77
CA ALA A 321 29.27 11.77 -15.27
C ALA A 321 28.58 11.01 -16.41
N ASP A 322 29.35 10.29 -17.23
CA ASP A 322 28.86 9.41 -18.30
C ASP A 322 28.00 8.26 -17.77
N GLU A 323 28.35 7.63 -16.64
CA GLU A 323 27.49 6.61 -15.98
C GLU A 323 26.14 7.21 -15.58
N THR A 324 26.15 8.45 -15.07
CA THR A 324 24.91 9.16 -14.73
C THR A 324 24.08 9.50 -15.97
N ILE A 325 24.71 9.84 -17.09
CA ILE A 325 24.04 10.07 -18.37
C ILE A 325 23.43 8.78 -18.93
N ASP A 326 24.09 7.63 -18.78
CA ASP A 326 23.52 6.33 -19.16
C ASP A 326 22.27 6.01 -18.35
N THR A 327 22.29 6.28 -17.04
CA THR A 327 21.11 6.13 -16.16
C THR A 327 20.01 7.11 -16.50
N LEU A 328 20.33 8.38 -16.79
CA LEU A 328 19.38 9.35 -17.33
C LEU A 328 18.78 8.83 -18.65
N GLY A 329 19.60 8.25 -19.52
CA GLY A 329 19.19 7.61 -20.76
C GLY A 329 18.17 6.50 -20.54
N ALA A 330 18.42 5.61 -19.58
CA ALA A 330 17.48 4.57 -19.21
C ALA A 330 16.16 5.14 -18.65
N CYS A 331 16.23 6.20 -17.82
CA CYS A 331 15.05 6.87 -17.27
C CYS A 331 14.20 7.54 -18.36
N MET A 332 14.84 8.17 -19.36
CA MET A 332 14.16 8.81 -20.48
C MET A 332 13.44 7.81 -21.40
N ASN A 333 13.81 6.53 -21.35
CA ASN A 333 13.22 5.44 -22.14
C ASN A 333 12.17 4.62 -21.36
N LEU A 334 11.77 5.05 -20.16
CA LEU A 334 10.72 4.38 -19.40
C LEU A 334 9.39 4.43 -20.15
N GLN A 335 8.69 3.29 -20.17
CA GLN A 335 7.37 3.14 -20.78
C GLN A 335 6.32 3.74 -19.85
N TYR A 336 6.25 5.06 -19.82
CA TYR A 336 5.31 5.84 -19.03
C TYR A 336 4.99 7.17 -19.72
N PRO A 337 3.81 7.78 -19.52
CA PRO A 337 3.51 9.08 -20.11
C PRO A 337 4.53 10.14 -19.67
N SER A 338 5.20 10.78 -20.64
CA SER A 338 6.30 11.74 -20.41
C SER A 338 5.88 12.91 -19.51
N HIS A 339 4.69 13.45 -19.72
CA HIS A 339 4.12 14.54 -18.93
C HIS A 339 3.84 14.19 -17.46
N LEU A 340 3.86 12.89 -17.10
CA LEU A 340 3.72 12.39 -15.73
C LEU A 340 5.06 12.02 -15.09
N LEU A 341 6.17 12.18 -15.81
CA LEU A 341 7.51 11.91 -15.30
C LEU A 341 8.27 13.21 -15.01
N HIS A 342 8.89 13.26 -13.84
CA HIS A 342 9.87 14.28 -13.49
C HIS A 342 11.16 13.58 -13.02
N ILE A 343 12.25 13.76 -13.75
CA ILE A 343 13.56 13.19 -13.44
C ILE A 343 14.42 14.29 -12.81
N LEU A 344 14.80 14.10 -11.55
CA LEU A 344 15.65 15.01 -10.80
C LEU A 344 17.03 14.38 -10.60
N ILE A 345 18.05 15.00 -11.18
CA ILE A 345 19.46 14.64 -10.95
C ILE A 345 19.95 15.41 -9.74
N LEU A 346 20.25 14.69 -8.66
CA LEU A 346 20.62 15.24 -7.36
C LEU A 346 22.14 15.13 -7.19
N ASP A 347 22.87 16.16 -7.61
CA ASP A 347 24.33 16.22 -7.55
C ASP A 347 24.82 16.87 -6.25
N ASP A 348 25.25 16.04 -5.29
CA ASP A 348 25.84 16.48 -4.03
C ASP A 348 27.35 16.77 -4.13
N GLY A 349 27.93 16.46 -5.30
CA GLY A 349 29.32 16.64 -5.69
C GLY A 349 29.63 18.02 -6.23
N TYR A 350 28.66 18.65 -6.90
CA TYR A 350 28.83 19.88 -7.68
C TYR A 350 29.54 21.03 -6.95
N CYS A 351 29.17 21.29 -5.70
CA CYS A 351 29.70 22.42 -4.93
C CYS A 351 30.08 22.07 -3.49
N LYS A 352 30.97 22.90 -2.92
CA LYS A 352 31.36 22.87 -1.52
C LYS A 352 30.78 24.09 -0.80
N ALA A 353 30.27 23.86 0.40
CA ALA A 353 29.79 24.91 1.30
C ALA A 353 30.69 24.96 2.54
N LYS A 354 31.39 26.08 2.74
CA LYS A 354 32.26 26.30 3.90
C LYS A 354 31.56 27.20 4.91
N TRP A 355 31.23 26.64 6.06
CA TRP A 355 30.59 27.36 7.17
C TRP A 355 31.64 27.90 8.13
N LYS A 356 31.55 29.18 8.49
CA LYS A 356 32.36 29.82 9.54
C LYS A 356 31.45 30.17 10.71
N SER A 357 31.94 30.04 11.95
CA SER A 357 31.12 30.18 13.17
C SER A 357 30.41 31.53 13.34
N ASN A 358 30.85 32.58 12.64
CA ASN A 358 30.29 33.94 12.75
C ASN A 358 29.47 34.39 11.53
N ASP A 359 29.41 33.60 10.45
CA ASP A 359 28.73 34.00 9.21
C ASP A 359 27.36 33.33 9.09
N PRO A 360 26.29 34.08 8.75
CA PRO A 360 24.95 33.53 8.59
C PRO A 360 24.77 32.74 7.28
N VAL A 361 25.75 32.77 6.38
CA VAL A 361 25.74 32.11 5.07
C VAL A 361 27.06 31.39 4.80
N PRO A 362 27.06 30.26 4.07
CA PRO A 362 28.30 29.57 3.73
C PRO A 362 29.03 30.27 2.59
N ALA A 363 30.35 30.15 2.56
CA ALA A 363 31.11 30.41 1.35
C ALA A 363 30.93 29.24 0.38
N ILE A 364 30.40 29.52 -0.82
CA ILE A 364 30.02 28.52 -1.83
C ILE A 364 31.07 28.56 -2.94
N GLU A 365 31.67 27.41 -3.24
CA GLU A 365 32.63 27.26 -4.33
C GLU A 365 32.32 25.98 -5.14
N LEU A 366 32.61 25.99 -6.44
CA LEU A 366 32.53 24.78 -7.25
C LEU A 366 33.56 23.75 -6.77
N ASN A 367 33.16 22.49 -6.77
CA ASN A 367 34.03 21.40 -6.34
C ASN A 367 34.93 20.93 -7.49
N LYS A 368 35.88 21.77 -7.89
CA LYS A 368 36.78 21.51 -9.04
C LYS A 368 37.41 20.12 -9.00
N SER A 369 37.87 19.69 -7.82
CA SER A 369 38.49 18.37 -7.65
C SER A 369 37.58 17.18 -7.97
N VAL A 370 36.26 17.32 -7.78
CA VAL A 370 35.30 16.27 -8.15
C VAL A 370 34.96 16.40 -9.61
N ILE A 371 34.64 17.60 -10.09
CA ILE A 371 34.29 17.88 -11.48
C ILE A 371 35.42 17.44 -12.44
N GLU A 372 36.70 17.67 -12.09
CA GLU A 372 37.85 17.23 -12.90
C GLU A 372 38.02 15.71 -12.95
N LYS A 373 37.56 14.98 -11.92
CA LYS A 373 37.68 13.52 -11.83
C LYS A 373 36.48 12.77 -12.39
N ALA A 374 35.28 13.25 -12.06
CA ALA A 374 34.01 12.68 -12.43
C ALA A 374 33.52 13.18 -13.80
N GLY A 375 33.95 14.37 -14.24
CA GLY A 375 33.32 15.10 -15.32
C GLY A 375 32.35 16.16 -14.79
N ASP A 376 32.05 17.18 -15.61
CA ASP A 376 31.05 18.20 -15.27
C ASP A 376 29.65 17.66 -15.60
N LEU A 377 29.06 16.91 -14.66
CA LEU A 377 27.72 16.34 -14.82
C LEU A 377 26.67 17.38 -15.22
N ARG A 378 26.75 18.60 -14.70
CA ARG A 378 25.82 19.68 -15.08
C ARG A 378 25.96 20.05 -16.55
N GLN A 379 27.16 20.01 -17.10
CA GLN A 379 27.40 20.24 -18.52
C GLN A 379 26.96 19.05 -19.37
N GLU A 380 27.23 17.82 -18.92
CA GLU A 380 26.83 16.60 -19.62
C GLU A 380 25.29 16.46 -19.71
N VAL A 381 24.56 16.75 -18.64
CA VAL A 381 23.09 16.77 -18.66
C VAL A 381 22.57 17.83 -19.65
N ALA A 382 23.22 19.00 -19.70
CA ALA A 382 22.85 20.04 -20.64
C ALA A 382 23.11 19.64 -22.08
N GLN A 383 24.25 19.00 -22.38
CA GLN A 383 24.56 18.45 -23.70
C GLN A 383 23.52 17.40 -24.10
N TYR A 384 23.24 16.45 -23.21
CA TYR A 384 22.29 15.37 -23.44
C TYR A 384 20.88 15.87 -23.77
N MET A 385 20.44 16.95 -23.11
CA MET A 385 19.15 17.58 -23.39
C MET A 385 19.18 18.46 -24.65
N TYR A 386 20.28 19.20 -24.87
CA TYR A 386 20.47 20.02 -26.07
C TYR A 386 20.34 19.18 -27.34
N ASP A 387 21.03 18.04 -27.41
CA ASP A 387 21.04 17.13 -28.56
C ASP A 387 19.65 16.55 -28.91
N ARG A 388 18.69 16.62 -27.97
CA ARG A 388 17.32 16.13 -28.15
C ARG A 388 16.32 17.21 -28.51
N VAL A 389 16.64 18.45 -28.21
CA VAL A 389 15.69 19.57 -28.26
C VAL A 389 16.06 20.55 -29.36
N CYS A 390 17.35 20.85 -29.51
CA CYS A 390 17.83 21.80 -30.49
C CYS A 390 18.00 21.13 -31.87
N ASP A 391 17.74 21.91 -32.92
CA ASP A 391 17.99 21.47 -34.30
C ASP A 391 19.51 21.45 -34.53
N ALA A 392 20.00 20.48 -35.28
CA ALA A 392 21.42 20.37 -35.65
C ALA A 392 21.93 21.57 -36.45
N ASN A 393 21.03 22.38 -37.01
CA ASN A 393 21.35 23.61 -37.75
C ASN A 393 21.43 24.87 -36.86
N GLU A 394 21.16 24.75 -35.56
CA GLU A 394 21.18 25.88 -34.63
C GLU A 394 22.62 26.16 -34.15
N GLU A 395 23.14 27.37 -34.40
CA GLU A 395 24.53 27.74 -34.07
C GLU A 395 24.76 28.10 -32.58
N LEU A 396 23.77 27.90 -31.71
CA LEU A 396 23.88 28.31 -30.31
C LEU A 396 24.72 27.32 -29.51
N GLU A 397 25.84 27.78 -28.96
CA GLU A 397 26.68 26.96 -28.07
C GLU A 397 25.89 26.46 -26.85
N VAL A 398 26.10 25.20 -26.49
CA VAL A 398 25.40 24.49 -25.40
C VAL A 398 25.50 25.23 -24.07
N TYR A 399 26.64 25.85 -23.78
CA TYR A 399 26.83 26.63 -22.55
C TYR A 399 25.92 27.86 -22.50
N ALA A 400 25.73 28.56 -23.62
CA ALA A 400 24.84 29.70 -23.72
C ALA A 400 23.36 29.26 -23.65
N TRP A 401 23.02 28.16 -24.31
CA TRP A 401 21.70 27.54 -24.23
C TRP A 401 21.35 27.09 -22.81
N ARG A 402 22.27 26.46 -22.09
CA ARG A 402 22.09 26.04 -20.70
C ARG A 402 21.71 27.21 -19.79
N LYS A 403 22.33 28.39 -19.99
CA LYS A 403 22.03 29.58 -19.17
C LYS A 403 20.57 30.03 -19.24
N LEU A 404 19.86 29.72 -20.33
CA LEU A 404 18.43 30.00 -20.47
C LEU A 404 17.57 29.14 -19.52
N HIS A 405 18.11 28.00 -19.09
CA HIS A 405 17.48 27.02 -18.20
C HIS A 405 18.01 27.09 -16.76
N SER A 406 19.12 27.81 -16.55
CA SER A 406 19.81 27.88 -15.27
C SER A 406 19.17 28.88 -14.31
N SER A 407 19.04 28.45 -13.05
CA SER A 407 18.68 29.29 -11.92
C SER A 407 19.59 28.96 -10.72
N ALA A 408 19.72 29.89 -9.78
CA ALA A 408 20.48 29.67 -8.56
C ALA A 408 19.76 30.36 -7.40
N ASN A 409 19.32 29.56 -6.43
CA ASN A 409 18.69 30.06 -5.23
C ASN A 409 19.67 29.98 -4.07
N LEU A 410 20.60 30.94 -4.01
CA LEU A 410 21.70 30.95 -3.05
C LEU A 410 21.42 31.94 -1.90
N PRO A 411 21.85 31.60 -0.67
CA PRO A 411 21.69 32.49 0.48
C PRO A 411 22.65 33.68 0.38
N THR A 412 22.18 34.86 0.78
CA THR A 412 22.98 36.08 0.86
C THR A 412 22.97 36.62 2.30
N PRO A 413 23.92 37.48 2.71
CA PRO A 413 23.91 38.07 4.05
C PRO A 413 22.61 38.82 4.39
N THR A 414 21.95 39.41 3.39
CA THR A 414 20.64 40.08 3.53
C THR A 414 19.45 39.10 3.52
N ARG A 415 19.61 37.92 2.93
CA ARG A 415 18.60 36.87 2.84
C ARG A 415 19.22 35.49 3.09
N PRO A 416 19.53 35.15 4.36
CA PRO A 416 20.28 33.93 4.68
C PRO A 416 19.45 32.65 4.55
N ARG A 417 18.12 32.73 4.61
CA ARG A 417 17.21 31.60 4.39
C ARG A 417 16.49 31.79 3.06
N VAL A 418 16.80 30.91 2.10
CA VAL A 418 16.25 30.96 0.74
C VAL A 418 15.43 29.73 0.36
N VAL A 419 15.46 28.70 1.20
CA VAL A 419 14.68 27.48 1.04
C VAL A 419 13.81 27.21 2.28
N ASN A 420 12.78 26.39 2.11
CA ASN A 420 11.84 26.05 3.17
C ASN A 420 12.52 25.23 4.27
N ARG A 421 13.25 24.19 3.89
CA ARG A 421 13.97 23.27 4.78
C ARG A 421 15.48 23.51 4.71
N ALA A 422 15.94 24.49 5.48
CA ALA A 422 17.34 24.91 5.57
C ALA A 422 18.26 23.81 6.17
N ASP A 423 17.67 22.85 6.88
CA ASP A 423 18.33 21.66 7.42
C ASP A 423 18.68 20.64 6.33
N CYS A 424 18.03 20.69 5.16
CA CYS A 424 18.29 19.80 4.02
C CYS A 424 19.29 20.42 3.03
N ALA A 425 19.18 21.73 2.79
CA ALA A 425 20.09 22.53 1.97
C ALA A 425 20.10 23.99 2.42
N ALA A 426 21.19 24.70 2.17
CA ALA A 426 21.23 26.16 2.34
C ALA A 426 20.74 26.91 1.08
N GLY A 427 20.72 26.22 -0.05
CA GLY A 427 20.38 26.73 -1.38
C GLY A 427 20.73 25.69 -2.45
N SER A 428 20.57 26.05 -3.72
CA SER A 428 20.82 25.14 -4.83
C SER A 428 21.16 25.88 -6.13
N PHE A 429 21.95 25.20 -6.96
CA PHE A 429 22.07 25.49 -8.38
C PHE A 429 21.12 24.57 -9.13
N ARG A 430 20.37 25.09 -10.10
CA ARG A 430 19.31 24.34 -10.77
C ARG A 430 19.34 24.60 -12.28
N ASP A 431 19.25 23.54 -13.08
CA ASP A 431 18.94 23.65 -14.51
C ASP A 431 17.64 22.89 -14.79
N ASP A 432 16.69 23.53 -15.46
CA ASP A 432 15.34 23.02 -15.61
C ASP A 432 14.93 22.86 -17.07
N TYR A 433 14.75 21.62 -17.52
CA TYR A 433 14.47 21.27 -18.92
C TYR A 433 13.06 20.70 -19.06
N LYS A 434 12.12 21.51 -19.54
CA LYS A 434 10.70 21.15 -19.64
C LYS A 434 10.19 21.34 -21.07
N TYR A 435 9.86 20.23 -21.73
CA TYR A 435 9.39 20.18 -23.12
C TYR A 435 8.19 19.25 -23.25
N SER A 436 7.31 19.47 -24.22
CA SER A 436 6.01 18.76 -24.31
C SER A 436 6.13 17.25 -24.55
N ASP A 437 7.12 16.83 -25.34
CA ASP A 437 7.26 15.43 -25.78
C ASP A 437 8.31 14.64 -25.00
N LEU A 438 8.95 15.27 -24.00
CA LEU A 438 10.01 14.67 -23.20
C LEU A 438 9.64 14.69 -21.71
N PRO A 439 10.08 13.69 -20.93
CA PRO A 439 10.06 13.79 -19.48
C PRO A 439 10.68 15.11 -19.00
N HIS A 440 10.13 15.69 -17.94
CA HIS A 440 10.71 16.88 -17.33
C HIS A 440 12.02 16.49 -16.63
N VAL A 441 13.14 17.14 -16.97
CA VAL A 441 14.45 16.86 -16.37
C VAL A 441 14.95 18.08 -15.60
N THR A 442 15.37 17.89 -14.35
CA THR A 442 15.95 18.95 -13.52
C THR A 442 17.30 18.51 -12.94
N PHE A 443 18.36 19.26 -13.21
CA PHE A 443 19.63 19.11 -12.49
C PHE A 443 19.61 19.98 -11.22
N ILE A 444 20.09 19.44 -10.10
CA ILE A 444 20.19 20.13 -8.81
C ILE A 444 21.59 19.92 -8.22
N GLY A 445 22.36 21.01 -8.14
CA GLY A 445 23.60 21.07 -7.37
C GLY A 445 23.34 21.63 -5.97
N ARG A 446 23.26 20.77 -4.96
CA ARG A 446 22.87 21.16 -3.59
C ARG A 446 23.96 21.95 -2.87
N VAL A 447 23.61 23.08 -2.25
CA VAL A 447 24.49 23.78 -1.30
C VAL A 447 24.28 23.17 0.09
N LYS A 448 25.29 22.43 0.56
CA LYS A 448 25.19 21.66 1.81
C LYS A 448 25.05 22.54 3.05
N PRO A 449 24.11 22.22 3.97
CA PRO A 449 24.05 22.86 5.28
C PRO A 449 25.18 22.34 6.17
N GLN A 450 25.32 22.91 7.36
CA GLN A 450 26.42 22.56 8.28
C GLN A 450 26.40 21.07 8.67
N THR A 451 25.20 20.52 8.88
CA THR A 451 24.98 19.07 9.02
C THR A 451 24.15 18.60 7.82
N HIS A 452 24.78 17.92 6.86
CA HIS A 452 24.21 17.74 5.52
C HIS A 452 23.61 16.35 5.23
N TYR A 453 23.82 15.36 6.11
CA TYR A 453 23.24 14.00 6.03
C TYR A 453 23.43 13.28 4.67
N SER A 454 24.50 13.62 3.94
CA SER A 454 24.89 13.02 2.65
C SER A 454 23.69 12.76 1.72
N LYS A 455 23.54 11.53 1.19
CA LYS A 455 22.47 11.11 0.28
C LYS A 455 21.06 11.39 0.83
N ALA A 456 20.80 11.09 2.10
CA ALA A 456 19.49 11.29 2.71
C ALA A 456 19.08 12.77 2.74
N GLY A 457 20.03 13.66 3.08
CA GLY A 457 19.78 15.10 3.03
C GLY A 457 19.53 15.60 1.60
N ASN A 458 20.16 14.99 0.59
CA ASN A 458 20.00 15.40 -0.80
C ASN A 458 18.62 15.00 -1.34
N ILE A 459 18.17 13.78 -1.04
CA ILE A 459 16.81 13.32 -1.32
C ILE A 459 15.77 14.22 -0.65
N ASN A 460 15.98 14.55 0.63
CA ASN A 460 15.09 15.47 1.34
C ASN A 460 15.09 16.88 0.72
N ASN A 461 16.22 17.37 0.22
CA ASN A 461 16.25 18.63 -0.51
C ASN A 461 15.32 18.59 -1.73
N ALA A 462 15.37 17.52 -2.50
CA ALA A 462 14.49 17.33 -3.65
C ALA A 462 13.00 17.37 -3.24
N CYS A 463 12.63 16.58 -2.23
CA CYS A 463 11.25 16.48 -1.72
C CYS A 463 10.69 17.80 -1.15
N TYR A 464 11.51 18.58 -0.45
CA TYR A 464 11.00 19.73 0.33
C TYR A 464 11.31 21.10 -0.27
N ASN A 465 12.33 21.22 -1.10
CA ASN A 465 12.82 22.50 -1.60
C ASN A 465 12.82 22.62 -3.14
N GLU A 466 12.99 21.52 -3.89
CA GLU A 466 13.25 21.58 -5.35
C GLU A 466 12.04 21.23 -6.23
N GLY A 467 10.86 21.11 -5.63
CA GLY A 467 9.60 21.01 -6.36
C GLY A 467 9.22 19.60 -6.81
N ALA A 468 9.81 18.55 -6.21
CA ALA A 468 9.27 17.20 -6.32
C ALA A 468 7.85 17.16 -5.70
N ASP A 469 6.87 16.74 -6.49
CA ASP A 469 5.43 16.72 -6.14
C ASP A 469 4.71 15.46 -6.65
N GLY A 470 5.47 14.48 -7.15
CA GLY A 470 4.99 13.20 -7.61
C GLY A 470 4.30 12.43 -6.47
N ARG A 471 3.26 11.67 -6.83
CA ARG A 471 2.57 10.81 -5.87
C ARG A 471 3.44 9.64 -5.40
N TYR A 472 4.39 9.24 -6.25
CA TYR A 472 5.39 8.22 -5.98
C TYR A 472 6.76 8.76 -6.35
N CYS A 473 7.79 8.33 -5.61
CA CYS A 473 9.18 8.60 -5.95
C CYS A 473 9.94 7.30 -6.21
N ILE A 474 10.86 7.35 -7.16
CA ILE A 474 11.83 6.29 -7.47
C ILE A 474 13.21 6.85 -7.13
N ILE A 475 14.00 6.13 -6.35
CA ILE A 475 15.34 6.55 -5.97
C ILE A 475 16.33 5.58 -6.61
N LEU A 476 17.19 6.11 -7.48
CA LEU A 476 18.23 5.39 -8.20
C LEU A 476 19.60 5.88 -7.73
N ASP A 477 20.53 4.95 -7.53
CA ASP A 477 21.95 5.27 -7.56
C ASP A 477 22.38 5.63 -8.99
N ASN A 478 23.52 6.29 -9.13
CA ASN A 478 23.97 6.81 -10.43
C ASN A 478 24.13 5.71 -11.50
N ASP A 479 24.44 4.48 -11.10
CA ASP A 479 24.75 3.32 -11.94
C ASP A 479 23.54 2.40 -12.15
N MET A 480 22.37 2.76 -11.61
CA MET A 480 21.16 1.95 -11.70
C MET A 480 20.33 2.30 -12.94
N GLN A 481 20.61 1.65 -14.06
CA GLN A 481 19.84 1.79 -15.30
C GLN A 481 18.52 0.98 -15.26
N PRO A 482 17.34 1.61 -15.04
CA PRO A 482 16.08 0.87 -14.96
C PRO A 482 15.67 0.29 -16.32
N HIS A 483 15.08 -0.91 -16.30
CA HIS A 483 14.42 -1.49 -17.46
C HIS A 483 13.21 -0.63 -17.88
N PRO A 484 12.88 -0.49 -19.18
CA PRO A 484 11.79 0.37 -19.66
C PRO A 484 10.43 0.12 -18.98
N LYS A 485 10.13 -1.13 -18.59
CA LYS A 485 8.90 -1.52 -17.89
C LYS A 485 8.93 -1.37 -16.36
N PHE A 486 9.95 -0.76 -15.78
CA PHE A 486 10.14 -0.71 -14.33
C PHE A 486 8.94 -0.11 -13.59
N ILE A 487 8.46 1.05 -14.03
CA ILE A 487 7.31 1.73 -13.43
C ILE A 487 6.05 0.89 -13.55
N LEU A 488 5.80 0.35 -14.75
CA LEU A 488 4.63 -0.50 -15.02
C LEU A 488 4.61 -1.75 -14.13
N ALA A 489 5.77 -2.31 -13.78
CA ALA A 489 5.87 -3.50 -12.93
C ALA A 489 5.74 -3.20 -11.42
N THR A 490 6.07 -1.98 -11.01
CA THR A 490 6.23 -1.62 -9.58
C THR A 490 5.03 -0.86 -9.02
N LEU A 491 4.45 0.07 -9.80
CA LEU A 491 3.26 0.81 -9.39
C LEU A 491 2.07 -0.08 -8.97
N PRO A 492 1.79 -1.21 -9.63
CA PRO A 492 0.70 -2.11 -9.25
C PRO A 492 0.68 -2.52 -7.77
N PHE A 493 1.85 -2.63 -7.12
CA PHE A 493 1.92 -3.00 -5.71
C PHE A 493 1.30 -1.98 -4.75
N PHE A 494 1.13 -0.72 -5.18
CA PHE A 494 0.51 0.34 -4.40
C PHE A 494 -1.01 0.41 -4.56
N PHE A 495 -1.59 -0.31 -5.51
CA PHE A 495 -3.04 -0.40 -5.67
C PHE A 495 -3.59 -1.51 -4.78
N ASP A 496 -4.44 -1.15 -3.81
CA ASP A 496 -5.05 -2.11 -2.92
C ASP A 496 -6.22 -2.82 -3.62
N SER A 497 -6.41 -4.11 -3.34
CA SER A 497 -7.65 -4.78 -3.72
C SER A 497 -8.73 -4.30 -2.74
N ASP A 498 -9.58 -3.36 -3.15
CA ASP A 498 -10.69 -2.84 -2.33
C ASP A 498 -11.56 -3.93 -1.66
N GLY A 499 -11.54 -5.15 -2.19
CA GLY A 499 -12.22 -6.32 -1.64
C GLY A 499 -11.81 -6.74 -0.22
N LYS A 500 -10.64 -6.32 0.31
CA LYS A 500 -10.23 -6.69 1.70
C LYS A 500 -10.64 -5.68 2.76
N LYS A 501 -10.82 -4.41 2.41
CA LYS A 501 -11.19 -3.35 3.35
C LYS A 501 -12.70 -3.07 3.35
N GLN A 502 -13.37 -3.17 2.20
CA GLN A 502 -14.80 -2.87 2.10
C GLN A 502 -15.71 -3.89 2.78
N ALA A 503 -15.24 -5.11 3.04
CA ALA A 503 -16.04 -6.11 3.75
C ALA A 503 -16.21 -5.84 5.27
N LYS A 504 -15.48 -4.89 5.87
CA LYS A 504 -15.46 -4.69 7.34
C LYS A 504 -16.18 -3.46 7.88
N HIS A 505 -16.54 -2.49 7.04
CA HIS A 505 -17.22 -1.25 7.46
C HIS A 505 -18.46 -1.01 6.60
N LYS A 506 -19.55 -1.70 6.94
CA LYS A 506 -20.72 -1.83 6.06
C LYS A 506 -21.85 -0.81 6.29
N TYR A 507 -21.79 0.04 7.33
CA TYR A 507 -22.98 0.81 7.76
C TYR A 507 -22.68 2.28 8.10
N MET A 508 -23.63 3.15 7.78
CA MET A 508 -23.66 4.57 8.14
C MET A 508 -24.29 4.79 9.53
N CYS A 509 -24.00 5.94 10.15
CA CYS A 509 -24.60 6.31 11.43
C CYS A 509 -26.12 6.52 11.32
N CYS A 510 -26.90 5.90 12.20
CA CYS A 510 -28.36 6.07 12.24
C CYS A 510 -28.84 7.39 12.87
N THR A 511 -27.94 8.24 13.39
CA THR A 511 -28.33 9.51 14.02
C THR A 511 -28.71 10.54 12.97
N SER A 512 -29.87 11.17 13.11
CA SER A 512 -30.35 12.23 12.24
C SER A 512 -29.30 13.34 12.07
N GLY A 513 -28.92 13.62 10.81
CA GLY A 513 -27.92 14.64 10.47
C GLY A 513 -26.45 14.18 10.57
N CYS A 514 -26.17 12.90 10.81
CA CYS A 514 -24.80 12.37 10.88
C CYS A 514 -24.45 11.47 9.69
N ASN A 515 -23.49 11.89 8.87
CA ASN A 515 -23.03 11.14 7.68
C ASN A 515 -21.72 10.38 7.91
N LEU A 516 -21.42 10.00 9.15
CA LEU A 516 -20.18 9.29 9.50
C LEU A 516 -20.38 7.77 9.50
N VAL A 517 -19.31 7.04 9.20
CA VAL A 517 -19.30 5.56 9.21
C VAL A 517 -19.54 5.03 10.63
N ALA A 518 -20.42 4.04 10.76
CA ALA A 518 -20.73 3.44 12.04
C ALA A 518 -19.60 2.58 12.60
N ARG A 519 -19.40 2.69 13.92
CA ARG A 519 -18.36 1.97 14.67
C ARG A 519 -18.94 1.13 15.81
N VAL A 520 -20.10 1.52 16.34
CA VAL A 520 -20.75 0.88 17.48
C VAL A 520 -22.21 0.56 17.17
N CYS A 521 -22.76 -0.48 17.78
CA CYS A 521 -24.17 -0.88 17.65
C CYS A 521 -24.78 -1.23 19.01
N CYS A 522 -26.11 -1.19 19.11
CA CYS A 522 -26.84 -1.53 20.33
C CYS A 522 -26.80 -3.05 20.59
N ALA A 523 -26.24 -3.49 21.73
CA ALA A 523 -26.18 -4.92 22.03
C ALA A 523 -27.57 -5.56 22.16
N SER A 524 -28.53 -4.86 22.78
CA SER A 524 -29.89 -5.38 22.96
C SER A 524 -30.64 -5.58 21.65
N CYS A 525 -30.58 -4.62 20.73
CA CYS A 525 -31.19 -4.76 19.40
C CYS A 525 -30.49 -5.85 18.58
N LYS A 526 -29.17 -6.00 18.74
CA LYS A 526 -28.42 -7.04 18.06
C LYS A 526 -28.80 -8.44 18.53
N ILE A 527 -29.00 -8.62 19.84
CA ILE A 527 -29.50 -9.87 20.42
C ILE A 527 -30.94 -10.14 19.94
N ALA A 528 -31.76 -9.09 19.80
CA ALA A 528 -33.12 -9.17 19.27
C ALA A 528 -33.20 -9.36 17.73
N GLY A 529 -32.06 -9.50 17.03
CA GLY A 529 -32.02 -9.78 15.60
C GLY A 529 -32.38 -8.59 14.70
N VAL A 530 -32.28 -7.35 15.20
CA VAL A 530 -32.47 -6.13 14.39
C VAL A 530 -31.36 -6.05 13.34
N PRO A 531 -31.62 -5.61 12.09
CA PRO A 531 -30.56 -5.43 11.10
C PRO A 531 -29.52 -4.38 11.52
N ASP A 532 -28.23 -4.66 11.32
CA ASP A 532 -27.12 -3.77 11.75
C ASP A 532 -27.26 -2.35 11.18
N GLU A 533 -27.75 -2.20 9.95
CA GLU A 533 -27.99 -0.90 9.29
C GLU A 533 -28.99 0.01 10.03
N LYS A 534 -29.86 -0.55 10.87
CA LYS A 534 -30.91 0.18 11.61
C LYS A 534 -30.56 0.44 13.07
N MET A 535 -29.37 0.02 13.51
CA MET A 535 -28.94 0.12 14.92
C MET A 535 -27.45 0.43 15.09
N SER A 536 -26.80 0.98 14.06
CA SER A 536 -25.37 1.27 13.99
C SER A 536 -25.09 2.78 14.07
N TYR A 537 -24.08 3.17 14.85
CA TYR A 537 -23.76 4.57 15.17
C TYR A 537 -22.26 4.82 15.06
N CYS A 538 -21.86 6.02 14.62
CA CYS A 538 -20.45 6.39 14.48
C CYS A 538 -19.73 6.61 15.82
N SER A 539 -20.50 6.96 16.85
CA SER A 539 -19.99 7.29 18.18
C SER A 539 -21.06 7.05 19.23
N LYS A 540 -20.64 6.94 20.50
CA LYS A 540 -21.55 6.88 21.64
C LYS A 540 -22.45 8.12 21.72
N ARG A 541 -21.90 9.32 21.45
CA ARG A 541 -22.69 10.57 21.44
C ARG A 541 -23.82 10.52 20.41
N CYS A 542 -23.55 9.96 19.23
CA CYS A 542 -24.55 9.78 18.20
C CYS A 542 -25.61 8.75 18.60
N PHE A 543 -25.21 7.63 19.20
CA PHE A 543 -26.13 6.65 19.80
C PHE A 543 -27.06 7.28 20.85
N ASP A 544 -26.51 8.07 21.77
CA ASP A 544 -27.27 8.76 22.83
C ASP A 544 -28.22 9.82 22.22
N ASN A 545 -27.74 10.62 21.26
CA ASN A 545 -28.53 11.65 20.57
C ASN A 545 -29.66 11.07 19.72
N ALA A 546 -29.51 9.84 19.22
CA ALA A 546 -30.54 9.18 18.45
C ALA A 546 -31.75 8.74 19.30
N MET A 547 -31.69 8.89 20.63
CA MET A 547 -32.78 8.47 21.54
C MET A 547 -33.19 7.00 21.27
N HIS A 548 -32.23 6.18 20.87
CA HIS A 548 -32.52 4.85 20.33
C HIS A 548 -33.22 3.95 21.36
N THR A 549 -32.77 3.99 22.61
CA THR A 549 -33.32 3.21 23.73
C THR A 549 -34.71 3.66 24.17
N SER A 550 -35.10 4.90 23.90
CA SER A 550 -36.44 5.44 24.17
C SER A 550 -37.40 5.29 22.99
N SER A 551 -36.94 4.77 21.85
CA SER A 551 -37.78 4.53 20.68
C SER A 551 -38.79 3.40 20.91
N ALA A 552 -39.99 3.53 20.33
CA ALA A 552 -41.02 2.49 20.38
C ALA A 552 -40.57 1.20 19.66
N LEU A 553 -39.71 1.33 18.64
CA LEU A 553 -39.08 0.21 17.93
C LEU A 553 -38.18 -0.61 18.86
N HIS A 554 -37.29 0.04 19.60
CA HIS A 554 -36.41 -0.62 20.57
C HIS A 554 -37.21 -1.39 21.63
N ARG A 555 -38.23 -0.76 22.24
CA ARG A 555 -39.08 -1.42 23.25
C ARG A 555 -39.80 -2.67 22.72
N ARG A 556 -40.29 -2.63 21.48
CA ARG A 556 -41.00 -3.76 20.87
C ARG A 556 -40.05 -4.93 20.53
N GLN A 557 -38.87 -4.62 20.01
CA GLN A 557 -37.89 -5.64 19.60
C GLN A 557 -37.22 -6.30 20.81
N VAL A 558 -36.93 -5.55 21.87
CA VAL A 558 -36.29 -6.07 23.09
C VAL A 558 -37.25 -6.89 23.95
N ASN A 559 -38.53 -6.51 24.04
CA ASN A 559 -39.52 -7.23 24.84
C ASN A 559 -40.04 -8.53 24.19
N GLY A 560 -39.84 -8.71 22.88
CA GLY A 560 -40.32 -9.90 22.15
C GLY A 560 -39.43 -11.14 22.27
N THR A 561 -38.20 -11.01 22.78
CA THR A 561 -37.17 -12.07 22.74
C THR A 561 -36.47 -12.34 24.07
N ILE A 562 -36.75 -11.59 25.14
CA ILE A 562 -36.01 -11.69 26.41
C ILE A 562 -36.93 -12.22 27.51
N SER A 563 -36.92 -13.53 27.72
CA SER A 563 -37.57 -14.20 28.85
C SER A 563 -36.57 -14.81 29.85
N ASP A 564 -35.34 -14.29 29.93
CA ASP A 564 -34.30 -14.82 30.83
C ASP A 564 -33.66 -13.74 31.73
N ASN A 565 -33.74 -13.97 33.04
CA ASN A 565 -33.31 -13.04 34.09
C ASN A 565 -31.77 -12.95 34.30
N THR A 566 -30.97 -13.68 33.52
CA THR A 566 -29.50 -13.73 33.64
C THR A 566 -28.76 -12.69 32.77
N ILE A 567 -29.47 -11.89 31.98
CA ILE A 567 -28.91 -10.97 30.97
C ILE A 567 -29.08 -9.48 31.38
N SER A 568 -28.95 -9.13 32.66
CA SER A 568 -29.23 -7.76 33.13
C SER A 568 -28.06 -6.78 32.93
N GLU A 569 -26.81 -7.25 32.86
CA GLU A 569 -25.63 -6.40 32.67
C GLU A 569 -25.13 -6.29 31.22
N ALA A 570 -25.31 -7.34 30.39
CA ALA A 570 -24.88 -7.35 28.98
C ALA A 570 -25.78 -6.51 28.05
N THR A 571 -27.01 -6.22 28.47
CA THR A 571 -28.06 -5.54 27.69
C THR A 571 -27.86 -4.03 27.57
N LYS A 572 -27.07 -3.40 28.46
CA LYS A 572 -26.77 -1.96 28.42
C LYS A 572 -25.44 -1.62 27.72
N ALA A 573 -24.71 -2.62 27.23
CA ALA A 573 -23.43 -2.42 26.57
C ALA A 573 -23.59 -2.08 25.08
N LEU A 574 -22.61 -1.37 24.52
CA LEU A 574 -22.45 -1.19 23.08
C LEU A 574 -21.49 -2.26 22.53
N ARG A 575 -21.68 -2.68 21.28
CA ARG A 575 -20.79 -3.63 20.60
C ARG A 575 -20.12 -3.02 19.39
N CYS A 576 -18.93 -3.49 19.07
CA CYS A 576 -18.19 -3.07 17.88
C CYS A 576 -18.85 -3.65 16.64
N VAL A 577 -19.13 -2.81 15.64
CA VAL A 577 -19.73 -3.26 14.37
C VAL A 577 -18.80 -4.23 13.61
N THR A 578 -17.48 -4.09 13.79
CA THR A 578 -16.47 -4.84 13.02
C THR A 578 -16.09 -6.19 13.64
N CYS A 579 -16.01 -6.30 14.97
CA CYS A 579 -15.55 -7.53 15.63
C CYS A 579 -16.48 -8.06 16.73
N ASP A 580 -17.64 -7.44 16.91
CA ASP A 580 -18.68 -7.78 17.88
C ASP A 580 -18.29 -7.77 19.37
N ASN A 581 -17.06 -7.37 19.70
CA ASN A 581 -16.64 -7.20 21.08
C ASN A 581 -17.32 -6.00 21.75
N ILE A 582 -17.46 -6.09 23.08
CA ILE A 582 -17.91 -5.00 23.93
C ILE A 582 -16.98 -3.79 23.77
N VAL A 583 -17.57 -2.61 23.53
CA VAL A 583 -16.82 -1.35 23.49
C VAL A 583 -16.81 -0.69 24.86
N ASP A 584 -15.81 0.13 25.11
CA ASP A 584 -15.66 0.81 26.40
C ASP A 584 -16.70 1.94 26.60
N LYS A 585 -16.65 2.57 27.78
CA LYS A 585 -17.56 3.67 28.14
C LYS A 585 -17.48 4.88 27.20
N ARG A 586 -16.42 5.00 26.39
CA ARG A 586 -16.17 6.07 25.40
C ARG A 586 -16.63 5.67 23.99
N GLY A 587 -17.07 4.42 23.79
CA GLY A 587 -17.51 3.90 22.48
C GLY A 587 -16.36 3.37 21.62
N VAL A 588 -15.21 3.04 22.23
CA VAL A 588 -14.01 2.55 21.54
C VAL A 588 -13.84 1.05 21.77
N CYS A 589 -13.61 0.29 20.70
CA CYS A 589 -13.35 -1.14 20.79
C CYS A 589 -11.85 -1.39 21.01
N LYS A 590 -11.42 -1.90 22.17
CA LYS A 590 -9.99 -2.18 22.43
C LYS A 590 -9.35 -3.17 21.44
N LYS A 591 -10.10 -4.14 20.92
CA LYS A 591 -9.61 -5.14 19.94
C LYS A 591 -9.39 -4.53 18.55
N CYS A 592 -10.28 -3.63 18.12
CA CYS A 592 -10.13 -2.92 16.85
C CYS A 592 -9.30 -1.64 16.96
N SER A 593 -9.15 -1.04 18.15
CA SER A 593 -8.34 0.15 18.39
C SER A 593 -6.85 -0.11 18.25
N ASN A 594 -6.40 -1.37 18.40
CA ASN A 594 -5.04 -1.79 18.07
C ASN A 594 -4.81 -1.98 16.55
N GLN A 595 -5.87 -1.83 15.73
CA GLN A 595 -5.77 -1.65 14.28
C GLN A 595 -6.08 -0.17 14.00
N SER A 596 -5.01 0.64 14.08
CA SER A 596 -4.91 2.06 13.75
C SER A 596 -6.12 2.72 13.08
N ILE A 597 -6.93 3.46 13.84
CA ILE A 597 -7.76 4.55 13.33
C ILE A 597 -7.77 5.69 14.37
N ALA A 598 -6.93 6.71 14.16
CA ALA A 598 -6.99 7.97 14.91
C ALA A 598 -8.24 8.81 14.53
N PRO A 599 -8.72 9.70 15.42
CA PRO A 599 -9.97 10.44 15.26
C PRO A 599 -9.82 11.70 14.40
N SER A 600 -10.83 11.98 13.59
CA SER A 600 -10.95 13.16 12.74
C SER A 600 -11.35 14.41 13.53
N SER A 601 -10.57 15.48 13.44
CA SER A 601 -11.06 16.85 13.66
C SER A 601 -10.34 17.86 12.77
N THR A 602 -11.17 18.60 12.03
CA THR A 602 -10.97 19.96 11.49
C THR A 602 -9.86 20.22 10.47
N GLY A 603 -10.31 20.43 9.22
CA GLY A 603 -9.96 21.59 8.38
C GLY A 603 -8.49 21.79 7.99
N ILE A 604 -8.18 21.37 6.76
CA ILE A 604 -7.02 21.62 5.88
C ILE A 604 -6.45 20.26 5.46
N THR A 605 -6.76 19.87 4.22
CA THR A 605 -6.32 18.63 3.58
C THR A 605 -4.81 18.66 3.33
N LEU A 606 -4.05 18.22 4.34
CA LEU A 606 -2.76 17.54 4.14
C LEU A 606 -3.06 16.05 3.85
N PRO A 607 -2.29 15.37 2.99
CA PRO A 607 -2.43 13.92 2.80
C PRO A 607 -2.19 13.23 4.15
N ALA A 608 -3.17 12.47 4.62
CA ALA A 608 -3.26 11.92 5.97
C ALA A 608 -2.25 10.79 6.31
N ASN A 609 -1.10 10.71 5.63
CA ASN A 609 -0.29 9.48 5.59
C ASN A 609 1.22 9.67 5.86
N TYR A 610 1.67 10.74 6.51
CA TYR A 610 3.08 10.84 6.93
C TYR A 610 3.19 10.88 8.46
N SER A 611 3.80 9.85 9.01
CA SER A 611 4.19 9.69 10.41
C SER A 611 5.69 9.39 10.44
N ASP A 612 6.46 10.10 11.27
CA ASP A 612 7.89 9.80 11.50
C ASP A 612 8.08 8.49 12.29
N ASP A 613 6.99 7.86 12.75
CA ASP A 613 7.04 6.60 13.48
C ASP A 613 7.27 5.42 12.52
N VAL A 614 8.42 4.75 12.70
CA VAL A 614 8.86 3.61 11.88
C VAL A 614 7.84 2.46 11.87
N GLN A 615 6.99 2.35 12.90
CA GLN A 615 5.96 1.31 12.98
C GLN A 615 4.80 1.51 11.99
N ASP A 616 4.54 2.75 11.59
CA ASP A 616 3.48 3.11 10.64
C ASP A 616 3.96 2.97 9.17
N ASN A 617 5.27 2.85 8.97
CA ASN A 617 5.89 2.68 7.67
C ASN A 617 5.96 1.20 7.30
N THR A 618 5.01 0.73 6.49
CA THR A 618 5.05 -0.65 5.97
C THR A 618 6.16 -0.79 4.93
N VAL A 619 7.35 -1.20 5.36
CA VAL A 619 8.45 -1.53 4.46
C VAL A 619 8.20 -2.91 3.86
N ALA A 620 8.05 -2.98 2.54
CA ALA A 620 8.06 -4.23 1.79
C ALA A 620 9.38 -4.33 1.03
N PHE A 621 10.23 -5.30 1.38
CA PHE A 621 11.41 -5.61 0.60
C PHE A 621 10.99 -6.43 -0.63
N VAL A 622 11.21 -5.87 -1.83
CA VAL A 622 10.95 -6.55 -3.10
C VAL A 622 12.28 -6.62 -3.85
N GLN A 623 12.95 -7.76 -3.77
CA GLN A 623 14.15 -8.02 -4.57
C GLN A 623 13.72 -8.40 -5.99
N THR A 624 13.96 -7.52 -6.96
CA THR A 624 13.66 -7.79 -8.38
C THR A 624 14.85 -7.42 -9.26
N PRO A 625 15.92 -8.24 -9.26
CA PRO A 625 17.11 -8.00 -10.10
C PRO A 625 16.75 -7.90 -11.59
N GLN A 626 15.69 -8.60 -12.01
CA GLN A 626 15.21 -8.68 -13.40
C GLN A 626 14.85 -7.35 -14.08
N TYR A 627 14.80 -6.23 -13.35
CA TYR A 627 14.46 -4.92 -13.91
C TYR A 627 15.65 -3.96 -14.08
N PHE A 628 16.90 -4.45 -14.03
CA PHE A 628 18.09 -3.67 -14.32
C PHE A 628 18.96 -4.38 -15.38
N ARG A 629 19.63 -3.58 -16.23
CA ARG A 629 20.28 -4.05 -17.46
C ARG A 629 21.37 -5.11 -17.26
N ASP A 630 22.07 -5.09 -16.12
CA ASP A 630 23.21 -5.97 -15.83
C ASP A 630 22.92 -7.11 -14.84
N CYS A 631 21.66 -7.30 -14.46
CA CYS A 631 21.30 -8.45 -13.65
C CYS A 631 21.07 -9.67 -14.54
N VAL A 632 21.92 -10.70 -14.37
CA VAL A 632 21.79 -11.99 -15.06
C VAL A 632 20.37 -12.53 -14.87
N GLN A 633 19.60 -12.55 -15.95
CA GLN A 633 18.28 -13.16 -16.01
C GLN A 633 18.47 -14.69 -16.09
N PHE A 634 18.30 -15.39 -14.97
CA PHE A 634 18.35 -16.86 -14.91
C PHE A 634 16.98 -17.50 -15.17
#